data_AF-A0A1S1HV65-F1
#
_entry.id   AF-A0A1S1HV65-F1
#
_cell.length_a   1.000
_cell.length_b   1.000
_cell.length_c   1.000
_cell.angle_alpha   90.00
_cell.angle_beta   90.00
_cell.angle_gamma   90.00
#
_symmetry.space_group_name_H-M   'P 1'
#
loop_
_entity.id
_entity.type
_entity.pdbx_description
1 polymer ?
#
loop_
_entity_poly.entity_id
_entity_poly.type
_entity_poly.pdbx_seq_one_letter_code
_entity_poly.pdbx_strand_id
1 'polypeptide(L)'
;MKYIFNYLYSLPFIFIYSSAFSTTPSDINQSKIINIAEPLDNHTSFNSFETLSSNEYGLIFNNDINDNKALGGKAAKLILAEVTGNEATNLQGVLGIKGQIANLVIANPNGITWNNGSVSNISSLSLVAGNFERQFIKDKTDPSKLIPKPLKDYTQLKFSVSPNSQVTINHTQATPIQLTKINVFADRIKLQNAVNITSAVQNYLSSSGHASLSINEGTLRSGSKFKPTVMHSQGSHFELGENAKLMGRSILLESHQYQCKDSFMCPQNKIDIKGLIEAMNFSLQGDSQLSVTGRIRLGSNQQTLVGQNMTD
;
A
#
# COMPACT_ATOMS: atom_id res chain seq x y z
N MET A 1 44.85 59.77 -40.83
CA MET A 1 44.17 58.60 -41.42
C MET A 1 43.84 57.63 -40.28
N LYS A 2 42.56 57.36 -40.04
CA LYS A 2 42.04 56.57 -38.92
C LYS A 2 42.18 55.07 -39.21
N TYR A 3 42.85 54.33 -38.33
CA TYR A 3 42.78 52.87 -38.27
C TYR A 3 41.56 52.47 -37.43
N ILE A 4 40.66 51.68 -38.02
CA ILE A 4 39.51 51.06 -37.35
C ILE A 4 39.88 49.61 -37.04
N PHE A 5 39.99 49.28 -35.75
CA PHE A 5 40.09 47.90 -35.26
C PHE A 5 38.66 47.37 -35.02
N ASN A 6 38.26 46.33 -35.76
CA ASN A 6 37.02 45.60 -35.53
C ASN A 6 37.22 44.60 -34.40
N TYR A 7 36.51 44.77 -33.28
CA TYR A 7 36.33 43.72 -32.27
C TYR A 7 35.02 42.97 -32.55
N LEU A 8 35.15 41.69 -32.87
CA LEU A 8 34.05 40.76 -33.06
C LEU A 8 33.64 40.21 -31.67
N TYR A 9 32.48 40.61 -31.15
CA TYR A 9 31.90 40.00 -29.95
C TYR A 9 31.16 38.71 -30.33
N SER A 10 31.59 37.57 -29.81
CA SER A 10 30.79 36.33 -29.84
C SER A 10 29.85 36.31 -28.64
N LEU A 11 28.54 36.18 -28.90
CA LEU A 11 27.54 35.91 -27.88
C LEU A 11 27.34 34.39 -27.78
N PRO A 12 27.42 33.78 -26.58
CA PRO A 12 27.11 32.37 -26.43
C PRO A 12 25.59 32.18 -26.52
N PHE A 13 25.15 31.30 -27.43
CA PHE A 13 23.78 30.81 -27.47
C PHE A 13 23.53 29.92 -26.26
N ILE A 14 22.74 30.41 -25.29
CA ILE A 14 22.22 29.59 -24.19
C ILE A 14 21.03 28.81 -24.74
N PHE A 15 21.21 27.52 -24.99
CA PHE A 15 20.10 26.60 -25.24
C PHE A 15 19.37 26.34 -23.91
N ILE A 16 18.22 27.00 -23.72
CA ILE A 16 17.28 26.64 -22.66
C ILE A 16 16.57 25.36 -23.11
N TYR A 17 17.00 24.21 -22.60
CA TYR A 17 16.21 22.98 -22.69
C TYR A 17 14.99 23.13 -21.77
N SER A 18 13.83 23.53 -22.32
CA SER A 18 12.57 23.30 -21.64
C SER A 18 12.24 21.82 -21.76
N SER A 19 12.55 21.02 -20.73
CA SER A 19 11.94 19.71 -20.59
C SER A 19 10.46 19.94 -20.27
N ALA A 20 9.62 19.98 -21.31
CA ALA A 20 8.20 19.82 -21.12
C ALA A 20 7.98 18.43 -20.50
N PHE A 21 7.63 18.40 -19.22
CA PHE A 21 7.16 17.19 -18.59
C PHE A 21 5.85 16.81 -19.27
N SER A 22 5.91 15.80 -20.15
CA SER A 22 4.71 15.18 -20.70
C SER A 22 3.99 14.48 -19.55
N THR A 23 2.94 15.11 -19.04
CA THR A 23 1.91 14.40 -18.28
C THR A 23 1.17 13.52 -19.27
N THR A 24 1.63 12.28 -19.47
CA THR A 24 0.79 11.29 -20.13
C THR A 24 -0.43 11.08 -19.23
N PRO A 25 -1.66 11.31 -19.73
CA PRO A 25 -2.85 10.81 -19.04
C PRO A 25 -2.64 9.31 -18.80
N SER A 26 -3.05 8.80 -17.64
CA SER A 26 -3.04 7.37 -17.37
C SER A 26 -3.79 6.64 -18.48
N ASP A 27 -3.06 6.00 -19.41
CA ASP A 27 -3.68 5.28 -20.51
C ASP A 27 -4.16 3.92 -20.01
N ILE A 28 -5.34 3.95 -19.39
CA ILE A 28 -6.08 2.78 -18.92
C ILE A 28 -6.27 1.76 -20.07
N ASN A 29 -6.27 2.20 -21.34
CA ASN A 29 -6.47 1.31 -22.49
C ASN A 29 -5.23 0.48 -22.83
N GLN A 30 -4.03 0.94 -22.48
CA GLN A 30 -2.78 0.22 -22.68
C GLN A 30 -2.36 -0.59 -21.44
N SER A 31 -3.05 -0.39 -20.33
CA SER A 31 -2.81 -1.13 -19.08
C SER A 31 -3.14 -2.60 -19.23
N LYS A 32 -2.41 -3.46 -18.51
CA LYS A 32 -2.72 -4.90 -18.46
C LYS A 32 -4.09 -5.10 -17.83
N ILE A 33 -5.03 -5.70 -18.55
CA ILE A 33 -6.37 -6.01 -18.04
C ILE A 33 -6.41 -7.46 -17.55
N ILE A 34 -6.95 -7.67 -16.35
CA ILE A 34 -7.24 -8.98 -15.78
C ILE A 34 -8.74 -9.10 -15.54
N ASN A 35 -9.38 -10.09 -16.16
CA ASN A 35 -10.75 -10.45 -15.82
C ASN A 35 -10.78 -11.14 -14.46
N ILE A 36 -11.52 -10.57 -13.51
CA ILE A 36 -11.69 -11.17 -12.19
C ILE A 36 -12.67 -12.34 -12.25
N ALA A 37 -12.51 -13.26 -11.31
CA ALA A 37 -13.41 -14.40 -11.13
C ALA A 37 -14.79 -13.97 -10.63
N GLU A 38 -15.77 -14.86 -10.83
CA GLU A 38 -17.14 -14.67 -10.38
C GLU A 38 -17.18 -14.32 -8.87
N PRO A 39 -17.83 -13.21 -8.47
CA PRO A 39 -17.93 -12.88 -7.07
C PRO A 39 -18.86 -13.84 -6.34
N LEU A 40 -18.53 -14.14 -5.09
CA LEU A 40 -19.39 -14.90 -4.18
C LEU A 40 -20.66 -14.11 -3.80
N ASP A 41 -21.55 -14.73 -3.03
CA ASP A 41 -22.80 -14.09 -2.56
C ASP A 41 -22.57 -12.80 -1.79
N ASN A 42 -21.47 -12.69 -1.04
CA ASN A 42 -21.09 -11.47 -0.33
C ASN A 42 -20.40 -10.42 -1.22
N HIS A 43 -20.44 -10.59 -2.55
CA HIS A 43 -19.76 -9.74 -3.54
C HIS A 43 -18.23 -9.69 -3.43
N THR A 44 -17.59 -10.72 -2.85
CA THR A 44 -16.13 -10.85 -2.87
C THR A 44 -15.69 -11.71 -4.04
N SER A 45 -14.79 -11.21 -4.88
CA SER A 45 -14.10 -11.98 -5.92
C SER A 45 -12.71 -12.38 -5.43
N PHE A 46 -12.43 -13.68 -5.44
CA PHE A 46 -11.14 -14.26 -5.06
C PHE A 46 -10.35 -14.64 -6.31
N ASN A 47 -9.14 -14.12 -6.42
CA ASN A 47 -8.29 -14.28 -7.60
C ASN A 47 -6.90 -14.69 -7.13
N SER A 48 -6.44 -15.87 -7.55
CA SER A 48 -5.11 -16.40 -7.22
C SER A 48 -4.24 -16.41 -8.47
N PHE A 49 -3.00 -15.96 -8.33
CA PHE A 49 -2.06 -15.84 -9.44
C PHE A 49 -0.69 -16.43 -9.07
N GLU A 50 -0.07 -17.15 -9.99
CA GLU A 50 1.36 -17.52 -9.83
C GLU A 50 2.25 -16.27 -9.88
N THR A 51 1.89 -15.30 -10.71
CA THR A 51 2.57 -14.00 -10.79
C THR A 51 1.55 -12.88 -10.99
N LEU A 52 1.78 -11.75 -10.33
CA LEU A 52 0.95 -10.55 -10.50
C LEU A 52 1.84 -9.33 -10.55
N SER A 53 2.04 -8.81 -11.74
CA SER A 53 2.75 -7.55 -12.02
C SER A 53 2.02 -6.82 -13.15
N SER A 54 2.13 -5.50 -13.16
CA SER A 54 1.59 -4.64 -14.22
C SER A 54 2.51 -4.64 -15.44
N ASN A 55 2.05 -4.04 -16.54
CA ASN A 55 2.97 -3.52 -17.55
C ASN A 55 3.39 -2.07 -17.19
N GLU A 56 4.10 -1.39 -18.09
CA GLU A 56 4.56 0.00 -17.87
C GLU A 56 3.41 1.02 -17.72
N TYR A 57 2.23 0.72 -18.27
CA TYR A 57 1.07 1.61 -18.24
C TYR A 57 0.20 1.41 -17.00
N GLY A 58 0.04 0.16 -16.55
CA GLY A 58 -0.83 -0.14 -15.43
C GLY A 58 -1.33 -1.57 -15.33
N LEU A 59 -2.18 -1.78 -14.34
CA LEU A 59 -2.92 -3.01 -14.06
C LEU A 59 -4.38 -2.67 -13.76
N ILE A 60 -5.30 -3.23 -14.53
CA ILE A 60 -6.73 -3.00 -14.42
C ILE A 60 -7.45 -4.32 -14.14
N PHE A 61 -8.21 -4.36 -13.05
CA PHE A 61 -9.11 -5.46 -12.73
C PHE A 61 -10.48 -5.20 -13.37
N ASN A 62 -10.93 -6.12 -14.23
CA ASN A 62 -12.18 -5.95 -14.98
C ASN A 62 -13.38 -6.43 -14.16
N ASN A 63 -14.09 -5.49 -13.54
CA ASN A 63 -15.30 -5.67 -12.76
C ASN A 63 -16.56 -5.14 -13.51
N ASP A 64 -16.49 -5.07 -14.84
CA ASP A 64 -17.61 -4.64 -15.68
C ASP A 64 -18.47 -5.85 -16.07
N ILE A 65 -19.72 -5.87 -15.61
CA ILE A 65 -20.68 -6.96 -15.87
C ILE A 65 -21.05 -7.10 -17.35
N ASN A 66 -20.87 -6.05 -18.15
CA ASN A 66 -21.19 -6.09 -19.59
C ASN A 66 -20.02 -6.62 -20.42
N ASP A 67 -18.79 -6.52 -19.90
CA ASP A 67 -17.56 -6.89 -20.59
C ASP A 67 -16.97 -8.21 -20.06
N ASN A 68 -16.87 -8.35 -18.74
CA ASN A 68 -16.40 -9.56 -18.07
C ASN A 68 -17.57 -10.53 -17.82
N LYS A 69 -17.80 -11.42 -18.78
CA LYS A 69 -18.84 -12.47 -18.71
C LYS A 69 -18.66 -13.46 -17.54
N ALA A 70 -17.44 -13.58 -16.99
CA ALA A 70 -17.17 -14.45 -15.84
C ALA A 70 -17.85 -13.97 -14.55
N LEU A 71 -18.38 -12.73 -14.52
CA LEU A 71 -19.04 -12.16 -13.35
C LEU A 71 -20.47 -12.69 -13.12
N GLY A 72 -21.06 -13.44 -14.06
CA GLY A 72 -22.41 -13.98 -13.90
C GLY A 72 -23.49 -12.89 -13.70
N GLY A 73 -23.27 -11.68 -14.22
CA GLY A 73 -24.17 -10.53 -14.06
C GLY A 73 -24.07 -9.81 -12.70
N LYS A 74 -23.10 -10.16 -11.86
CA LYS A 74 -22.92 -9.59 -10.51
C LYS A 74 -21.50 -9.05 -10.35
N ALA A 75 -21.38 -7.75 -10.11
CA ALA A 75 -20.07 -7.14 -9.84
C ALA A 75 -19.57 -7.43 -8.42
N ALA A 76 -18.25 -7.44 -8.26
CA ALA A 76 -17.59 -7.49 -6.98
C ALA A 76 -17.69 -6.13 -6.27
N LYS A 77 -17.85 -6.15 -4.94
CA LYS A 77 -17.62 -5.00 -4.04
C LYS A 77 -16.24 -5.07 -3.39
N LEU A 78 -15.63 -6.25 -3.42
CA LEU A 78 -14.27 -6.51 -2.96
C LEU A 78 -13.58 -7.47 -3.93
N ILE A 79 -12.38 -7.10 -4.35
CA ILE A 79 -11.49 -7.91 -5.18
C ILE A 79 -10.28 -8.26 -4.33
N LEU A 80 -10.09 -9.55 -4.04
CA LEU A 80 -8.87 -10.08 -3.45
C LEU A 80 -8.03 -10.72 -4.55
N ALA A 81 -6.83 -10.20 -4.75
CA ALA A 81 -5.82 -10.73 -5.63
C ALA A 81 -4.65 -11.23 -4.78
N GLU A 82 -4.44 -12.53 -4.72
CA GLU A 82 -3.31 -13.15 -4.02
C GLU A 82 -2.29 -13.72 -5.01
N VAL A 83 -1.02 -13.63 -4.65
CA VAL A 83 0.08 -14.28 -5.36
C VAL A 83 0.50 -15.53 -4.58
N THR A 84 0.47 -16.67 -5.24
CA THR A 84 0.84 -17.99 -4.68
C THR A 84 2.22 -18.46 -5.11
N GLY A 85 2.76 -17.89 -6.19
CA GLY A 85 4.13 -18.17 -6.65
C GLY A 85 5.19 -17.45 -5.81
N ASN A 86 6.44 -17.53 -6.26
CA ASN A 86 7.61 -17.05 -5.52
C ASN A 86 8.09 -15.64 -5.95
N GLU A 87 7.41 -15.02 -6.92
CA GLU A 87 7.81 -13.73 -7.47
C GLU A 87 7.15 -12.56 -6.73
N ALA A 88 7.92 -11.49 -6.51
CA ALA A 88 7.41 -10.24 -5.97
C ALA A 88 6.52 -9.51 -6.99
N THR A 89 5.52 -8.79 -6.48
CA THR A 89 4.62 -7.99 -7.33
C THR A 89 5.29 -6.67 -7.67
N ASN A 90 5.42 -6.38 -8.96
CA ASN A 90 5.94 -5.12 -9.47
C ASN A 90 4.83 -4.38 -10.22
N LEU A 91 4.43 -3.24 -9.67
CA LEU A 91 3.39 -2.37 -10.21
C LEU A 91 4.03 -1.09 -10.72
N GLN A 92 3.54 -0.62 -11.85
CA GLN A 92 3.89 0.62 -12.52
C GLN A 92 2.60 1.27 -13.01
N GLY A 93 2.57 2.61 -13.02
CA GLY A 93 1.45 3.34 -13.60
C GLY A 93 0.13 3.13 -12.84
N VAL A 94 -0.98 3.09 -13.59
CA VAL A 94 -2.32 3.07 -13.01
C VAL A 94 -2.66 1.70 -12.42
N LEU A 95 -3.14 1.67 -11.19
CA LEU A 95 -3.84 0.53 -10.60
C LEU A 95 -5.33 0.86 -10.58
N GLY A 96 -6.16 0.05 -11.22
CA GLY A 96 -7.57 0.42 -11.34
C GLY A 96 -8.55 -0.72 -11.52
N ILE A 97 -9.82 -0.34 -11.52
CA ILE A 97 -10.95 -1.24 -11.71
C ILE A 97 -11.80 -0.73 -12.86
N LYS A 98 -12.03 -1.55 -13.88
CA LYS A 98 -13.00 -1.26 -14.95
C LYS A 98 -14.39 -1.69 -14.48
N GLY A 99 -15.42 -0.90 -14.78
CA GLY A 99 -16.80 -1.21 -14.39
C GLY A 99 -17.16 -0.67 -13.00
N GLN A 100 -17.82 -1.49 -12.17
CA GLN A 100 -18.27 -1.01 -10.87
C GLN A 100 -17.09 -0.82 -9.90
N ILE A 101 -17.10 0.29 -9.16
CA ILE A 101 -16.12 0.59 -8.12
C ILE A 101 -16.11 -0.51 -7.05
N ALA A 102 -14.92 -0.88 -6.58
CA ALA A 102 -14.77 -1.86 -5.51
C ALA A 102 -13.53 -1.59 -4.65
N ASN A 103 -13.48 -2.27 -3.49
CA ASN A 103 -12.27 -2.37 -2.69
C ASN A 103 -11.30 -3.35 -3.37
N LEU A 104 -10.01 -3.01 -3.37
CA LEU A 104 -8.96 -3.87 -3.93
C LEU A 104 -7.96 -4.25 -2.84
N VAL A 105 -7.69 -5.55 -2.73
CA VAL A 105 -6.64 -6.10 -1.86
C VAL A 105 -5.67 -6.88 -2.74
N ILE A 106 -4.39 -6.51 -2.69
CA ILE A 106 -3.30 -7.26 -3.31
C ILE A 106 -2.45 -7.85 -2.20
N ALA A 107 -2.37 -9.19 -2.15
CA ALA A 107 -1.58 -9.93 -1.19
C ALA A 107 -0.46 -10.70 -1.90
N ASN A 108 0.79 -10.44 -1.53
CA ASN A 108 1.93 -11.18 -2.05
C ASN A 108 2.98 -11.37 -0.95
N PRO A 109 3.23 -12.61 -0.48
CA PRO A 109 4.21 -12.87 0.58
C PRO A 109 5.65 -12.50 0.20
N ASN A 110 5.96 -12.40 -1.09
CA ASN A 110 7.29 -12.08 -1.60
C ASN A 110 7.55 -10.56 -1.66
N GLY A 111 6.55 -9.74 -1.35
CA GLY A 111 6.65 -8.28 -1.36
C GLY A 111 5.94 -7.62 -2.54
N ILE A 112 5.77 -6.31 -2.43
CA ILE A 112 5.05 -5.47 -3.40
C ILE A 112 5.85 -4.18 -3.61
N THR A 113 6.19 -3.88 -4.85
CA THR A 113 6.74 -2.57 -5.24
C THR A 113 5.78 -1.88 -6.17
N TRP A 114 5.48 -0.61 -5.91
CA TRP A 114 4.66 0.23 -6.78
C TRP A 114 5.39 1.51 -7.13
N ASN A 115 5.74 1.64 -8.41
CA ASN A 115 6.47 2.77 -8.97
C ASN A 115 5.53 3.68 -9.75
N ASN A 116 5.59 4.99 -9.51
CA ASN A 116 4.85 6.01 -10.24
C ASN A 116 3.35 5.70 -10.33
N GLY A 117 2.79 5.41 -9.16
CA GLY A 117 1.43 4.93 -9.03
C GLY A 117 0.37 5.99 -9.28
N SER A 118 -0.73 5.59 -9.89
CA SER A 118 -2.00 6.33 -9.83
C SER A 118 -3.15 5.35 -9.66
N VAL A 119 -4.30 5.81 -9.19
CA VAL A 119 -5.45 4.93 -8.98
C VAL A 119 -6.65 5.38 -9.79
N SER A 120 -7.39 4.41 -10.31
CA SER A 120 -8.65 4.65 -11.01
C SER A 120 -9.74 3.73 -10.47
N ASN A 121 -10.85 4.32 -10.01
CA ASN A 121 -12.07 3.60 -9.65
C ASN A 121 -11.89 2.53 -8.54
N ILE A 122 -11.04 2.81 -7.54
CA ILE A 122 -10.86 1.97 -6.34
C ILE A 122 -11.36 2.75 -5.11
N SER A 123 -12.22 2.15 -4.29
CA SER A 123 -12.75 2.77 -3.06
C SER A 123 -11.83 2.62 -1.84
N SER A 124 -11.05 1.55 -1.77
CA SER A 124 -10.01 1.34 -0.76
C SER A 124 -8.97 0.41 -1.34
N LEU A 125 -7.70 0.75 -1.18
CA LEU A 125 -6.58 -0.08 -1.61
C LEU A 125 -5.89 -0.68 -0.39
N SER A 126 -5.69 -2.00 -0.39
CA SER A 126 -4.86 -2.69 0.60
C SER A 126 -3.70 -3.40 -0.07
N LEU A 127 -2.47 -3.09 0.33
CA LEU A 127 -1.26 -3.77 -0.11
C LEU A 127 -0.72 -4.60 1.07
N VAL A 128 -0.68 -5.91 0.90
CA VAL A 128 -0.31 -6.87 1.95
C VAL A 128 0.89 -7.68 1.48
N ALA A 129 2.06 -7.46 2.08
CA ALA A 129 3.24 -8.29 1.86
C ALA A 129 3.14 -9.57 2.72
N GLY A 130 2.23 -10.46 2.36
CA GLY A 130 1.81 -11.55 3.23
C GLY A 130 0.87 -12.55 2.58
N ASN A 131 0.48 -13.58 3.34
CA ASN A 131 -0.42 -14.64 2.89
C ASN A 131 -1.84 -14.38 3.38
N PHE A 132 -2.82 -14.69 2.54
CA PHE A 132 -4.21 -14.76 2.97
C PHE A 132 -4.46 -16.02 3.81
N GLU A 133 -4.93 -15.84 5.05
CA GLU A 133 -5.22 -16.94 5.97
C GLU A 133 -6.59 -17.54 5.68
N ARG A 134 -6.63 -18.52 4.78
CA ARG A 134 -7.82 -19.34 4.59
C ARG A 134 -8.11 -20.12 5.88
N GLN A 135 -9.34 -19.99 6.37
CA GLN A 135 -9.82 -20.80 7.48
C GLN A 135 -10.29 -22.14 6.95
N PHE A 136 -10.00 -23.22 7.66
CA PHE A 136 -10.46 -24.55 7.32
C PHE A 136 -11.37 -25.08 8.43
N ILE A 137 -12.44 -25.78 8.05
CA ILE A 137 -13.32 -26.52 8.93
C ILE A 137 -13.15 -28.02 8.68
N LYS A 138 -13.46 -28.85 9.67
CA LYS A 138 -13.50 -30.30 9.46
C LYS A 138 -14.68 -30.64 8.55
N ASP A 139 -14.45 -31.56 7.62
CA ASP A 139 -15.53 -32.12 6.82
C ASP A 139 -16.54 -32.82 7.73
N LYS A 140 -17.84 -32.62 7.45
CA LYS A 140 -18.93 -33.20 8.26
C LYS A 140 -19.02 -34.71 8.09
N THR A 141 -18.55 -35.24 6.97
CA THR A 141 -18.58 -36.65 6.60
C THR A 141 -17.28 -37.38 6.92
N ASP A 142 -16.16 -36.65 6.95
CA ASP A 142 -14.85 -37.17 7.36
C ASP A 142 -14.10 -36.18 8.28
N PRO A 143 -14.15 -36.36 9.61
CA PRO A 143 -13.51 -35.46 10.56
C PRO A 143 -11.98 -35.35 10.44
N SER A 144 -11.34 -36.24 9.67
CA SER A 144 -9.90 -36.20 9.38
C SER A 144 -9.54 -35.29 8.21
N LYS A 145 -10.52 -34.92 7.37
CA LYS A 145 -10.36 -34.06 6.21
C LYS A 145 -10.68 -32.61 6.56
N LEU A 146 -9.78 -31.70 6.18
CA LEU A 146 -9.98 -30.25 6.30
C LEU A 146 -10.51 -29.70 4.98
N ILE A 147 -11.63 -28.97 5.04
CA ILE A 147 -12.21 -28.25 3.89
C ILE A 147 -12.15 -26.75 4.16
N PRO A 148 -11.90 -25.91 3.14
CA PRO A 148 -11.96 -24.46 3.31
C PRO A 148 -13.32 -24.05 3.89
N LYS A 149 -13.31 -23.23 4.95
CA LYS A 149 -14.52 -22.64 5.50
C LYS A 149 -15.20 -21.84 4.37
N PRO A 150 -16.53 -21.96 4.20
CA PRO A 150 -17.25 -21.20 3.20
C PRO A 150 -16.97 -19.70 3.32
N LEU A 151 -16.60 -19.09 2.19
CA LEU A 151 -16.16 -17.69 2.13
C LEU A 151 -17.28 -16.68 2.44
N LYS A 152 -18.54 -17.13 2.55
CA LYS A 152 -19.71 -16.35 2.99
C LYS A 152 -19.62 -15.90 4.45
N ASP A 153 -18.83 -16.60 5.28
CA ASP A 153 -18.70 -16.32 6.73
C ASP A 153 -17.49 -15.44 7.08
N TYR A 154 -16.76 -14.92 6.09
CA TYR A 154 -15.57 -14.09 6.31
C TYR A 154 -16.00 -12.62 6.43
N THR A 155 -16.49 -12.26 7.61
CA THR A 155 -16.78 -10.85 7.96
C THR A 155 -15.50 -10.02 8.10
N GLN A 156 -14.35 -10.68 8.28
CA GLN A 156 -13.03 -10.08 8.35
C GLN A 156 -12.04 -10.98 7.59
N LEU A 157 -11.24 -10.37 6.71
CA LEU A 157 -10.11 -11.07 6.11
C LEU A 157 -8.93 -11.03 7.08
N LYS A 158 -8.23 -12.15 7.17
CA LYS A 158 -7.01 -12.28 7.96
C LYS A 158 -5.85 -12.53 7.04
N PHE A 159 -4.75 -11.85 7.30
CA PHE A 159 -3.49 -12.06 6.61
C PHE A 159 -2.37 -12.21 7.63
N SER A 160 -1.42 -13.08 7.30
CA SER A 160 -0.12 -13.11 7.95
C SER A 160 0.86 -12.27 7.14
N VAL A 161 1.62 -11.42 7.80
CA VAL A 161 2.75 -10.72 7.18
C VAL A 161 3.94 -11.67 7.12
N SER A 162 4.58 -11.78 5.95
CA SER A 162 5.75 -12.65 5.79
C SER A 162 7.00 -12.01 6.40
N PRO A 163 7.89 -12.75 7.07
CA PRO A 163 9.14 -12.20 7.59
C PRO A 163 10.01 -11.59 6.48
N ASN A 164 10.66 -10.45 6.73
CA ASN A 164 11.46 -9.69 5.76
C ASN A 164 10.70 -9.18 4.52
N SER A 165 9.38 -9.35 4.48
CA SER A 165 8.56 -8.88 3.37
C SER A 165 8.53 -7.36 3.32
N GLN A 166 8.48 -6.81 2.11
CA GLN A 166 8.53 -5.36 1.92
C GLN A 166 7.40 -4.86 1.04
N VAL A 167 6.77 -3.76 1.45
CA VAL A 167 6.02 -2.89 0.54
C VAL A 167 6.83 -1.63 0.29
N THR A 168 7.15 -1.37 -0.98
CA THR A 168 7.79 -0.12 -1.41
C THR A 168 6.83 0.66 -2.30
N ILE A 169 6.56 1.92 -1.92
CA ILE A 169 5.84 2.86 -2.79
C ILE A 169 6.82 3.96 -3.15
N ASN A 170 7.09 4.06 -4.44
CA ASN A 170 8.00 5.03 -5.01
C ASN A 170 7.24 5.91 -6.00
N HIS A 171 7.31 7.22 -5.83
CA HIS A 171 6.61 8.15 -6.69
C HIS A 171 7.50 9.34 -7.05
N THR A 172 7.86 9.44 -8.34
CA THR A 172 8.68 10.55 -8.85
C THR A 172 7.85 11.58 -9.64
N GLN A 173 6.56 11.30 -9.88
CA GLN A 173 5.68 12.21 -10.59
C GLN A 173 5.14 13.31 -9.68
N ALA A 174 4.85 14.48 -10.25
CA ALA A 174 4.36 15.64 -9.50
C ALA A 174 2.92 15.45 -8.96
N THR A 175 2.12 14.59 -9.60
CA THR A 175 0.73 14.37 -9.21
C THR A 175 0.65 13.40 -8.03
N PRO A 176 0.19 13.81 -6.84
CA PRO A 176 -0.02 12.91 -5.69
C PRO A 176 -0.86 11.68 -6.02
N ILE A 177 -0.60 10.57 -5.32
CA ILE A 177 -1.50 9.42 -5.34
C ILE A 177 -2.76 9.80 -4.55
N GLN A 178 -3.89 9.92 -5.26
CA GLN A 178 -5.18 10.28 -4.68
C GLN A 178 -6.00 9.03 -4.41
N LEU A 179 -6.30 8.75 -3.15
CA LEU A 179 -7.06 7.58 -2.69
C LEU A 179 -8.02 8.02 -1.60
N THR A 180 -9.17 7.38 -1.44
CA THR A 180 -10.03 7.61 -0.27
C THR A 180 -9.52 6.89 0.98
N LYS A 181 -8.87 5.74 0.81
CA LYS A 181 -8.31 4.91 1.88
C LYS A 181 -7.19 4.02 1.36
N ILE A 182 -6.07 3.99 2.10
CA ILE A 182 -4.99 3.03 1.88
C ILE A 182 -4.65 2.27 3.16
N ASN A 183 -4.49 0.96 3.02
CA ASN A 183 -3.97 0.10 4.08
C ASN A 183 -2.72 -0.61 3.58
N VAL A 184 -1.61 -0.56 4.34
CA VAL A 184 -0.37 -1.27 3.97
C VAL A 184 0.09 -2.11 5.13
N PHE A 185 0.41 -3.37 4.86
CA PHE A 185 0.85 -4.34 5.85
C PHE A 185 2.08 -5.07 5.32
N ALA A 186 3.19 -4.98 6.04
CA ALA A 186 4.45 -5.62 5.67
C ALA A 186 5.36 -5.77 6.88
N ASP A 187 6.47 -6.47 6.74
CA ASP A 187 7.54 -6.41 7.74
C ASP A 187 8.29 -5.07 7.62
N ARG A 188 8.51 -4.63 6.38
CA ARG A 188 9.12 -3.36 6.03
C ARG A 188 8.23 -2.54 5.11
N ILE A 189 7.94 -1.29 5.48
CA ILE A 189 7.21 -0.35 4.62
C ILE A 189 8.14 0.80 4.28
N LYS A 190 8.34 1.03 2.98
CA LYS A 190 9.23 2.08 2.48
C LYS A 190 8.48 3.01 1.54
N LEU A 191 8.41 4.28 1.90
CA LEU A 191 7.81 5.34 1.09
C LEU A 191 8.93 6.28 0.62
N GLN A 192 9.19 6.32 -0.69
CA GLN A 192 10.35 7.02 -1.28
C GLN A 192 9.96 8.05 -2.33
N ASN A 193 10.76 9.11 -2.45
CA ASN A 193 10.56 10.24 -3.38
C ASN A 193 9.31 11.06 -3.04
N ALA A 194 8.83 11.92 -3.95
CA ALA A 194 7.67 12.81 -3.77
C ALA A 194 6.33 12.04 -3.68
N VAL A 195 6.27 11.06 -2.79
CA VAL A 195 5.06 10.31 -2.44
C VAL A 195 4.19 11.24 -1.63
N ASN A 196 3.31 11.98 -2.31
CA ASN A 196 2.26 12.76 -1.69
C ASN A 196 0.98 11.89 -1.65
N ILE A 197 0.81 11.08 -0.61
CA ILE A 197 -0.44 10.32 -0.44
C ILE A 197 -1.45 11.26 0.18
N THR A 198 -2.51 11.59 -0.55
CA THR A 198 -3.61 12.42 -0.03
C THR A 198 -4.83 11.53 0.13
N SER A 199 -5.26 11.32 1.37
CA SER A 199 -6.45 10.53 1.69
C SER A 199 -7.52 11.32 2.42
N ALA A 200 -8.76 11.23 1.92
CA ALA A 200 -9.93 11.85 2.54
C ALA A 200 -10.35 11.16 3.85
N VAL A 201 -9.96 9.90 4.06
CA VAL A 201 -10.36 9.05 5.21
C VAL A 201 -9.12 8.41 5.87
N GLN A 202 -9.29 7.71 6.99
CA GLN A 202 -8.26 7.08 7.81
C GLN A 202 -7.30 6.18 7.00
N ASN A 203 -6.00 6.34 7.22
CA ASN A 203 -4.97 5.46 6.66
C ASN A 203 -4.42 4.55 7.75
N TYR A 204 -4.18 3.29 7.38
CA TYR A 204 -3.62 2.29 8.28
C TYR A 204 -2.32 1.73 7.70
N LEU A 205 -1.19 1.97 8.37
CA LEU A 205 0.09 1.40 7.97
C LEU A 205 0.60 0.58 9.15
N SER A 206 0.72 -0.72 8.97
CA SER A 206 1.24 -1.61 10.01
C SER A 206 2.47 -2.36 9.54
N SER A 207 3.51 -2.24 10.36
CA SER A 207 4.78 -2.94 10.18
C SER A 207 4.90 -4.00 11.28
N SER A 208 4.86 -5.28 10.90
CA SER A 208 4.77 -6.53 11.70
C SER A 208 3.46 -6.86 12.46
N GLY A 209 2.91 -8.07 12.21
CA GLY A 209 1.74 -8.64 12.91
C GLY A 209 0.63 -9.16 11.97
N HIS A 210 -0.38 -9.86 12.51
CA HIS A 210 -1.57 -10.27 11.73
C HIS A 210 -2.35 -9.04 11.28
N ALA A 211 -2.57 -8.91 9.97
CA ALA A 211 -3.38 -7.85 9.40
C ALA A 211 -4.84 -8.30 9.32
N SER A 212 -5.75 -7.50 9.87
CA SER A 212 -7.19 -7.72 9.69
C SER A 212 -7.79 -6.60 8.84
N LEU A 213 -8.52 -6.98 7.80
CA LEU A 213 -9.30 -6.04 6.98
C LEU A 213 -10.78 -6.22 7.32
N SER A 214 -11.38 -5.18 7.89
CA SER A 214 -12.83 -5.09 8.05
C SER A 214 -13.45 -4.53 6.77
N ILE A 215 -14.36 -5.29 6.17
CA ILE A 215 -14.89 -5.01 4.82
C ILE A 215 -16.13 -4.10 4.86
N ASN A 216 -16.55 -3.59 6.02
CA ASN A 216 -17.58 -2.54 6.12
C ASN A 216 -17.28 -1.58 7.27
N GLU A 217 -17.37 -0.27 7.00
CA GLU A 217 -17.07 0.79 7.97
C GLU A 217 -18.19 0.96 9.01
N GLY A 218 -17.81 1.10 10.29
CA GLY A 218 -18.72 1.55 11.36
C GLY A 218 -18.62 0.78 12.67
N THR A 219 -17.75 1.25 13.58
CA THR A 219 -17.75 0.98 15.05
C THR A 219 -17.87 -0.48 15.52
N LEU A 220 -16.74 -1.09 15.89
CA LEU A 220 -16.71 -2.32 16.67
C LEU A 220 -16.70 -2.01 18.18
N ARG A 221 -17.81 -2.33 18.86
CA ARG A 221 -17.85 -2.50 20.32
C ARG A 221 -17.37 -3.92 20.67
N SER A 222 -16.30 -3.95 21.46
CA SER A 222 -15.85 -4.94 22.45
C SER A 222 -16.01 -6.44 22.17
N GLY A 223 -14.89 -7.15 22.35
CA GLY A 223 -14.91 -8.36 23.17
C GLY A 223 -14.69 -9.69 22.44
N SER A 224 -13.53 -9.89 21.83
CA SER A 224 -12.97 -11.25 21.74
C SER A 224 -11.46 -11.20 21.61
N LYS A 225 -10.75 -11.69 22.63
CA LYS A 225 -9.30 -11.91 22.55
C LYS A 225 -9.06 -13.04 21.54
N PHE A 226 -8.32 -12.74 20.47
CA PHE A 226 -7.83 -13.76 19.54
C PHE A 226 -6.37 -14.05 19.86
N LYS A 227 -6.02 -15.33 19.96
CA LYS A 227 -4.67 -15.81 20.28
C LYS A 227 -4.03 -16.34 18.99
N PRO A 228 -3.06 -15.64 18.39
CA PRO A 228 -2.34 -16.14 17.22
C PRO A 228 -1.32 -17.21 17.61
N THR A 229 -1.19 -18.24 16.77
CA THR A 229 -0.15 -19.29 16.87
C THR A 229 1.01 -18.89 15.96
N VAL A 230 2.24 -18.95 16.47
CA VAL A 230 3.40 -18.18 15.96
C VAL A 230 4.28 -18.98 14.99
N MET A 231 4.79 -18.29 13.96
CA MET A 231 6.12 -18.52 13.38
C MET A 231 6.87 -17.17 13.29
N HIS A 232 8.18 -17.28 13.45
CA HIS A 232 9.22 -16.27 13.72
C HIS A 232 9.24 -15.02 12.79
N SER A 233 9.25 -13.80 13.34
CA SER A 233 9.71 -12.59 12.64
C SER A 233 10.66 -11.75 13.53
N GLN A 234 11.62 -11.07 12.89
CA GLN A 234 12.79 -10.43 13.51
C GLN A 234 12.69 -8.89 13.59
N GLY A 235 11.51 -8.31 13.79
CA GLY A 235 11.32 -6.86 14.02
C GLY A 235 10.89 -6.08 12.76
N SER A 236 10.36 -4.87 12.97
CA SER A 236 9.67 -4.09 11.94
C SER A 236 10.33 -2.75 11.59
N HIS A 237 10.13 -2.29 10.34
CA HIS A 237 10.67 -1.01 9.90
C HIS A 237 9.70 -0.21 9.01
N PHE A 238 9.39 1.02 9.42
CA PHE A 238 8.73 2.00 8.57
C PHE A 238 9.71 3.12 8.24
N GLU A 239 9.88 3.43 6.96
CA GLU A 239 10.71 4.55 6.49
C GLU A 239 9.88 5.49 5.59
N LEU A 240 9.79 6.76 6.00
CA LEU A 240 9.32 7.86 5.16
C LEU A 240 10.53 8.70 4.72
N GLY A 241 10.89 8.62 3.44
CA GLY A 241 12.04 9.34 2.88
C GLY A 241 11.90 10.86 2.90
N GLU A 242 13.02 11.58 2.75
CA GLU A 242 13.10 13.06 2.88
C GLU A 242 12.10 13.84 2.02
N ASN A 243 11.88 13.38 0.79
CA ASN A 243 10.96 14.03 -0.15
C ASN A 243 9.53 13.49 -0.07
N ALA A 244 9.26 12.49 0.78
CA ALA A 244 7.95 11.87 0.88
C ALA A 244 7.03 12.65 1.83
N LYS A 245 5.75 12.76 1.45
CA LYS A 245 4.71 13.44 2.21
C LYS A 245 3.48 12.55 2.43
N LEU A 246 3.25 12.15 3.67
CA LEU A 246 2.05 11.41 4.03
C LEU A 246 0.98 12.37 4.55
N MET A 247 -0.13 12.52 3.82
CA MET A 247 -1.26 13.37 4.20
C MET A 247 -2.52 12.54 4.45
N GLY A 248 -3.23 12.85 5.52
CA GLY A 248 -4.53 12.23 5.76
C GLY A 248 -5.23 12.77 6.98
N ARG A 249 -6.54 12.54 7.10
CA ARG A 249 -7.28 13.01 8.28
C ARG A 249 -6.80 12.31 9.57
N SER A 250 -6.61 11.00 9.53
CA SER A 250 -6.13 10.20 10.66
C SER A 250 -5.08 9.20 10.16
N ILE A 251 -3.91 9.22 10.76
CA ILE A 251 -2.80 8.31 10.46
C ILE A 251 -2.52 7.47 11.71
N LEU A 252 -2.66 6.14 11.56
CA LEU A 252 -2.25 5.17 12.58
C LEU A 252 -1.06 4.38 12.05
N LEU A 253 0.06 4.48 12.76
CA LEU A 253 1.21 3.59 12.61
C LEU A 253 1.18 2.57 13.76
N GLU A 254 1.21 1.29 13.43
CA GLU A 254 1.12 0.22 14.41
C GLU A 254 2.16 -0.86 14.14
N SER A 255 2.98 -1.18 15.15
CA SER A 255 3.94 -2.28 15.09
C SER A 255 3.87 -3.15 16.33
N HIS A 256 3.78 -4.46 16.18
CA HIS A 256 3.76 -5.37 17.33
C HIS A 256 4.91 -6.36 17.30
N GLN A 257 5.57 -6.52 18.45
CA GLN A 257 6.63 -7.51 18.66
C GLN A 257 6.04 -8.77 19.28
N TYR A 258 5.63 -9.74 18.45
CA TYR A 258 5.09 -10.99 18.97
C TYR A 258 6.21 -12.00 19.26
N GLN A 259 6.66 -12.01 20.52
CA GLN A 259 7.61 -12.92 21.19
C GLN A 259 9.11 -12.60 21.05
N CYS A 260 9.61 -11.86 22.03
CA CYS A 260 11.03 -11.65 22.28
C CYS A 260 11.39 -11.95 23.75
N LYS A 261 10.88 -13.07 24.27
CA LYS A 261 11.13 -13.45 25.67
C LYS A 261 12.44 -14.22 25.88
N ASP A 262 12.96 -14.87 24.83
CA ASP A 262 14.10 -15.81 24.94
C ASP A 262 15.27 -15.55 23.95
N SER A 263 15.25 -14.45 23.18
CA SER A 263 16.35 -14.08 22.29
C SER A 263 17.08 -12.84 22.81
N PHE A 264 18.37 -12.97 23.10
CA PHE A 264 19.26 -11.87 23.50
C PHE A 264 19.43 -10.77 22.43
N MET A 265 18.90 -10.99 21.21
CA MET A 265 18.96 -10.05 20.10
C MET A 265 17.58 -9.92 19.48
N CYS A 266 16.86 -8.89 19.92
CA CYS A 266 15.63 -8.44 19.29
C CYS A 266 15.94 -7.18 18.50
N PRO A 267 15.84 -7.22 17.15
CA PRO A 267 16.02 -6.01 16.36
C PRO A 267 14.97 -4.97 16.77
N GLN A 268 15.41 -3.72 16.90
CA GLN A 268 14.55 -2.63 17.35
C GLN A 268 13.53 -2.31 16.25
N ASN A 269 12.24 -2.26 16.61
CA ASN A 269 11.20 -1.72 15.73
C ASN A 269 11.50 -0.24 15.50
N LYS A 270 11.70 0.17 14.26
CA LYS A 270 12.11 1.54 13.94
C LYS A 270 11.14 2.20 12.98
N ILE A 271 10.59 3.33 13.39
CA ILE A 271 9.86 4.26 12.54
C ILE A 271 10.79 5.44 12.28
N ASP A 272 11.24 5.58 11.03
CA ASP A 272 12.14 6.63 10.58
C ASP A 272 11.38 7.62 9.68
N ILE A 273 11.12 8.80 10.21
CA ILE A 273 10.40 9.87 9.49
C ILE A 273 11.42 10.94 9.11
N LYS A 274 11.87 10.90 7.85
CA LYS A 274 12.73 11.93 7.24
C LYS A 274 11.91 12.95 6.44
N GLY A 275 10.75 12.55 5.96
CA GLY A 275 9.82 13.38 5.20
C GLY A 275 8.83 14.16 6.06
N LEU A 276 7.66 14.45 5.48
CA LEU A 276 6.60 15.23 6.11
C LEU A 276 5.33 14.39 6.34
N ILE A 277 4.84 14.35 7.57
CA ILE A 277 3.49 13.85 7.88
C ILE A 277 2.59 15.05 8.15
N GLU A 278 1.42 15.13 7.50
CA GLU A 278 0.38 16.12 7.83
C GLU A 278 -0.94 15.41 8.11
N ALA A 279 -1.44 15.51 9.35
CA ALA A 279 -2.71 14.90 9.72
C ALA A 279 -3.49 15.71 10.75
N MET A 280 -4.78 15.42 10.92
CA MET A 280 -5.50 15.94 12.09
C MET A 280 -5.08 15.15 13.33
N ASN A 281 -5.07 13.82 13.22
CA ASN A 281 -4.68 12.91 14.28
C ASN A 281 -3.56 11.98 13.80
N PHE A 282 -2.53 11.81 14.62
CA PHE A 282 -1.47 10.82 14.44
C PHE A 282 -1.41 9.93 15.69
N SER A 283 -1.47 8.62 15.49
CA SER A 283 -1.36 7.64 16.56
C SER A 283 -0.23 6.68 16.25
N LEU A 284 0.59 6.40 17.25
CA LEU A 284 1.59 5.35 17.22
C LEU A 284 1.20 4.29 18.26
N GLN A 285 1.11 3.02 17.86
CA GLN A 285 0.77 1.90 18.74
C GLN A 285 1.82 0.79 18.69
N GLY A 286 2.04 0.15 19.84
CA GLY A 286 2.97 -0.96 20.04
C GLY A 286 4.39 -0.52 20.39
N ASP A 287 5.39 -1.36 20.09
CA ASP A 287 6.75 -1.26 20.66
C ASP A 287 7.76 -0.55 19.74
N SER A 288 7.37 0.52 19.05
CA SER A 288 8.25 1.21 18.09
C SER A 288 9.17 2.25 18.74
N GLN A 289 10.44 2.28 18.35
CA GLN A 289 11.27 3.47 18.46
C GLN A 289 10.94 4.43 17.33
N LEU A 290 10.48 5.64 17.68
CA LEU A 290 10.19 6.71 16.74
C LEU A 290 11.38 7.64 16.60
N SER A 291 11.92 7.75 15.38
CA SER A 291 12.94 8.72 15.00
C SER A 291 12.35 9.69 13.98
N VAL A 292 12.42 11.00 14.28
CA VAL A 292 11.89 12.05 13.41
C VAL A 292 13.00 13.04 13.10
N THR A 293 13.55 12.96 11.90
CA THR A 293 14.47 13.98 11.34
C THR A 293 13.73 14.96 10.42
N GLY A 294 12.57 14.54 9.90
CA GLY A 294 11.64 15.35 9.13
C GLY A 294 10.68 16.16 10.00
N ARG A 295 9.41 16.22 9.59
CA ARG A 295 8.38 17.03 10.26
C ARG A 295 7.06 16.26 10.40
N ILE A 296 6.38 16.43 11.53
CA ILE A 296 5.00 15.96 11.71
C ILE A 296 4.13 17.19 12.02
N ARG A 297 3.10 17.45 11.23
CA ARG A 297 2.14 18.54 11.43
C ARG A 297 0.78 18.00 11.84
N LEU A 298 0.27 18.44 12.99
CA LEU A 298 -0.95 17.92 13.57
C LEU A 298 -2.04 18.99 13.78
N GLY A 299 -3.29 18.54 13.71
CA GLY A 299 -4.48 19.35 13.96
C GLY A 299 -4.83 20.34 12.84
N SER A 300 -5.94 21.06 13.03
CA SER A 300 -6.45 22.04 12.07
C SER A 300 -5.46 23.17 11.79
N ASN A 301 -4.62 23.50 12.79
CA ASN A 301 -3.63 24.58 12.71
C ASN A 301 -2.24 24.09 12.28
N GLN A 302 -2.08 22.81 11.93
CA GLN A 302 -0.83 22.22 11.42
C GLN A 302 0.39 22.48 12.33
N GLN A 303 0.21 22.30 13.64
CA GLN A 303 1.28 22.47 14.63
C GLN A 303 2.42 21.52 14.31
N THR A 304 3.63 22.05 14.13
CA THR A 304 4.78 21.26 13.68
C THR A 304 5.56 20.70 14.87
N LEU A 305 5.65 19.37 14.94
CA LEU A 305 6.60 18.63 15.77
C LEU A 305 7.87 18.40 14.95
N VAL A 306 9.01 18.81 15.50
CA VAL A 306 10.35 18.63 14.91
C VAL A 306 11.20 17.89 15.94
N GLY A 307 11.95 16.87 15.49
CA GLY A 307 12.95 16.24 16.36
C GLY A 307 14.07 17.22 16.67
N GLN A 308 14.35 17.46 17.94
CA GLN A 308 15.55 18.19 18.35
C GLN A 308 16.75 17.22 18.34
N ASN A 309 17.79 17.56 17.57
CA ASN A 309 19.09 16.96 17.78
C ASN A 309 19.66 17.56 19.08
N MET A 310 19.78 16.75 20.13
CA MET A 310 20.62 17.13 21.26
C MET A 310 22.08 17.04 20.79
N THR A 311 22.64 18.19 20.45
CA THR A 311 24.09 18.35 20.36
C THR A 311 24.61 18.49 21.79
N ASP A 312 25.27 17.46 22.30
CA ASP A 312 26.16 17.58 23.46
C ASP A 312 27.44 18.35 23.08
#